data_AF-A0A3A5A5B6-F1
#
_entry.id   AF-A0A3A5A5B6-F1
#
_cell.length_a   1.000
_cell.length_b   1.000
_cell.length_c   1.000
_cell.angle_alpha   90.00
_cell.angle_beta   90.00
_cell.angle_gamma   90.00
#
_symmetry.space_group_name_H-M   'P 1'
#
loop_
_entity.id
_entity.type
_entity.pdbx_description
1 polymer ?
#
loop_
_entity_poly.entity_id
_entity_poly.type
_entity_poly.pdbx_seq_one_letter_code
_entity_poly.pdbx_strand_id
1 'polypeptide(L)' 'LVAPPDLEDKWNGPYLKKSQLLDPWGNEYLYLSEGQMNIGSFDLICLGADGQEGGEGENADIVND' A
#
# COMPACT_ATOMS: atom_id res chain seq x y z
N LEU A 1 -7.75 -1.27 -13.88
CA LEU A 1 -6.31 -0.96 -13.91
C LEU A 1 -5.87 -1.08 -15.36
N VAL A 2 -5.64 0.06 -16.01
CA VAL A 2 -5.25 0.15 -17.43
C VAL A 2 -3.77 0.58 -17.48
N ALA A 3 -3.04 0.13 -18.49
CA ALA A 3 -1.64 0.50 -18.69
C ALA A 3 -1.49 2.03 -18.80
N PRO A 4 -0.44 2.62 -18.20
CA PRO A 4 0.02 3.95 -18.59
C PRO A 4 0.44 3.91 -20.08
N PRO A 5 0.06 4.92 -20.89
CA PRO A 5 0.27 4.92 -22.34
C PRO A 5 1.75 4.86 -22.77
N ASP A 6 2.69 5.28 -21.92
CA ASP A 6 4.13 5.30 -22.20
C ASP A 6 4.87 3.96 -21.92
N LEU A 7 4.18 2.94 -21.42
CA LEU A 7 4.81 1.71 -20.91
C LEU A 7 4.21 0.41 -21.47
N GLU A 8 3.47 0.46 -22.58
CA GLU A 8 2.82 -0.71 -23.18
C GLU A 8 3.78 -1.89 -23.45
N ASP A 9 4.99 -1.63 -23.97
CA ASP A 9 5.97 -2.69 -24.27
C ASP A 9 6.79 -3.18 -23.05
N LYS A 10 6.79 -2.43 -21.94
CA LYS A 10 7.51 -2.80 -20.71
C LYS A 10 6.60 -3.37 -19.62
N TRP A 11 5.30 -3.20 -19.76
CA TRP A 11 4.31 -3.60 -18.77
C TRP A 11 3.82 -5.04 -19.02
N ASN A 12 4.35 -6.01 -18.28
CA ASN A 12 3.94 -7.43 -18.35
C ASN A 12 2.61 -7.72 -17.63
N GLY A 13 1.68 -6.77 -17.66
CA GLY A 13 0.39 -6.83 -16.96
C GLY A 13 0.40 -6.12 -15.60
N PRO A 14 -0.78 -6.06 -14.92
CA PRO A 14 -0.90 -5.37 -13.65
C PRO A 14 -0.04 -6.06 -12.58
N TYR A 15 1.12 -5.47 -12.29
CA TYR A 15 2.03 -5.91 -11.23
C TYR A 15 1.39 -5.87 -9.84
N LEU A 16 0.31 -5.10 -9.69
CA LEU A 16 -0.65 -5.25 -8.60
C LEU A 16 -1.88 -6.01 -9.10
N LYS A 17 -2.04 -7.27 -8.69
CA LYS A 17 -3.41 -7.79 -8.51
C LYS A 17 -4.10 -6.88 -7.51
N LYS A 18 -5.42 -6.62 -7.67
CA LYS A 18 -6.24 -6.09 -6.57
C LYS A 18 -6.09 -7.07 -5.42
N SER A 19 -5.11 -6.79 -4.58
CA SER A 19 -4.82 -7.65 -3.47
C SER A 19 -5.92 -7.35 -2.49
N GLN A 20 -6.74 -8.35 -2.18
CA GLN A 20 -7.50 -8.35 -0.94
C GLN A 20 -6.53 -8.58 0.23
N LEU A 21 -5.35 -7.94 0.20
CA LEU A 21 -4.52 -7.74 1.36
C LEU A 21 -5.33 -6.78 2.20
N LEU A 22 -6.13 -7.38 3.05
CA LEU A 22 -6.76 -6.74 4.16
C LEU A 22 -5.82 -6.96 5.34
N ASP A 23 -5.67 -5.94 6.14
CA ASP A 23 -4.99 -6.06 7.41
C ASP A 23 -5.79 -7.00 8.37
N PRO A 24 -5.25 -7.33 9.56
CA PRO A 24 -5.97 -8.16 10.53
C PRO A 24 -7.36 -7.62 10.94
N TRP A 25 -7.63 -6.34 10.67
CA TRP A 25 -8.87 -5.64 11.01
C TRP A 25 -9.84 -5.52 9.82
N GLY A 26 -9.44 -5.96 8.63
CA GLY A 26 -10.28 -5.93 7.43
C GLY A 26 -10.15 -4.65 6.61
N ASN A 27 -9.17 -3.79 6.90
CA ASN A 27 -8.92 -2.54 6.17
C ASN A 27 -7.93 -2.76 5.03
N GLU A 28 -8.08 -1.98 3.95
CA GLU A 28 -7.18 -2.03 2.80
C GLU A 28 -5.84 -1.36 3.14
N TYR A 29 -4.72 -1.99 2.79
CA TYR A 29 -3.40 -1.36 2.92
C TYR A 29 -3.25 -0.20 1.94
N LEU A 30 -2.70 0.91 2.42
CA LEU A 30 -2.29 2.03 1.60
C LEU A 30 -0.91 1.73 0.99
N TYR A 31 -0.82 1.83 -0.33
CA TYR A 31 0.43 1.65 -1.08
C TYR A 31 0.95 2.98 -1.58
N LEU A 32 2.20 3.29 -1.25
CA LEU A 32 2.93 4.43 -1.79
C LEU A 32 4.10 3.93 -2.61
N SER A 33 4.12 4.26 -3.90
CA SER A 33 5.21 3.88 -4.81
C SER A 33 6.51 4.64 -4.55
N GLU A 34 6.41 5.86 -4.02
CA GLU A 34 7.55 6.64 -3.53
C GLU A 34 7.51 6.58 -2.01
N GLY A 35 8.18 5.58 -1.44
CA GLY A 35 8.23 5.43 0.02
C GLY A 35 8.76 6.69 0.69
N GLN A 36 7.97 7.26 1.59
CA GLN A 36 8.40 8.33 2.50
C GLN A 36 9.26 7.78 3.64
N MET A 37 8.92 6.60 4.18
CA MET A 37 9.77 5.88 5.12
C MET A 37 10.89 5.15 4.37
N ASN A 38 10.55 4.36 3.35
CA ASN A 38 11.53 3.64 2.54
C ASN A 38 11.91 4.41 1.28
N ILE A 39 12.80 5.39 1.45
CA ILE A 39 13.29 6.23 0.37
C ILE A 39 14.00 5.37 -0.68
N GLY A 40 13.40 5.25 -1.87
CA GLY A 40 13.89 4.43 -2.97
C GLY A 40 13.16 3.10 -3.17
N SER A 41 12.19 2.80 -2.30
CA SER A 41 11.31 1.63 -2.37
C SER A 41 9.84 2.05 -2.26
N PHE A 42 8.96 1.11 -1.96
CA PHE A 42 7.54 1.34 -1.71
C PHE A 42 7.24 1.28 -0.21
N ASP A 43 6.27 2.08 0.23
CA ASP A 43 5.69 1.94 1.56
C ASP A 43 4.34 1.24 1.47
N LEU A 44 4.11 0.32 2.40
CA LEU A 44 2.79 -0.24 2.69
C LEU A 44 2.39 0.22 4.09
N ILE A 45 1.30 0.97 4.19
CA ILE A 45 0.78 1.53 5.44
C ILE A 45 -0.54 0.84 5.80
N CYS A 46 -0.67 0.48 7.07
CA CYS A 46 -1.82 -0.15 7.68
C CYS A 46 -2.35 0.79 8.76
N LEU A 47 -3.59 1.28 8.61
CA LEU A 47 -4.21 2.26 9.51
C LEU A 47 -4.76 1.66 10.81
N GLY A 48 -4.21 0.52 11.27
CA GLY A 48 -4.68 -0.19 12.45
C GLY A 48 -6.18 -0.57 12.43
N ALA A 49 -6.74 -0.77 13.62
CA ALA A 49 -8.13 -1.19 13.79
C ALA A 49 -9.18 -0.12 13.43
N ASP A 50 -8.82 1.15 13.50
CA ASP A 50 -9.76 2.27 13.31
C ASP A 50 -9.82 2.78 11.87
N GLY A 51 -8.89 2.34 11.00
CA GLY A 51 -8.85 2.72 9.61
C GLY A 51 -8.53 4.20 9.41
N GLN A 52 -7.88 4.84 10.38
CA GLN A 52 -7.51 6.26 10.35
C GLN A 52 -6.01 6.46 10.55
N GLU A 53 -5.48 7.56 10.01
CA GLU A 53 -4.09 7.96 10.25
C GLU A 53 -3.89 8.31 11.74
N GLY A 54 -2.84 7.77 12.33
CA GLY A 54 -2.46 7.99 13.73
C GLY A 54 -2.80 6.80 14.63
N GLY A 55 -3.34 7.10 15.82
CA GLY A 55 -3.67 6.08 16.81
C GLY A 55 -2.49 5.59 17.66
N GLU A 56 -2.83 4.90 18.75
CA GLU A 56 -1.86 4.25 19.65
C GLU A 56 -2.32 2.82 19.93
N GLY A 57 -1.37 1.91 20.17
CA GLY A 57 -1.67 0.50 20.43
C GLY A 57 -2.21 -0.22 19.20
N GLU A 58 -3.44 -0.77 19.28
CA GLU A 58 -4.07 -1.51 18.18
C GLU A 58 -4.58 -0.61 17.03
N ASN A 59 -4.66 0.70 17.28
CA ASN A 59 -5.01 1.69 16.27
C ASN A 59 -3.76 2.33 15.66
N ALA A 60 -2.56 1.96 16.09
CA ALA A 60 -1.35 2.60 15.59
C ALA A 60 -1.11 2.23 14.11
N ASP A 61 -0.71 3.23 13.32
CA ASP A 61 -0.25 3.01 11.95
C ASP A 61 0.95 2.06 11.91
N ILE A 62 0.85 0.99 11.11
CA ILE A 62 1.95 0.05 10.86
C ILE A 62 2.45 0.26 9.45
N VAL A 63 3.73 0.58 9.31
CA VAL A 63 4.41 0.73 8.01
C VAL A 63 5.47 -0.35 7.86
N ASN A 64 5.69 -0.83 6.63
CA ASN A 64 6.81 -1.74 6.35
C ASN A 64 8.16 -1.00 6.50
N ASP A 65 9.19 -1.69 6.99
CA ASP A 65 10.59 -1.26 7.13
C ASP A 65 11.48 -2.12 6.22
#